data_AF-A0A2U1FLF6-F1
#
_entry.id   AF-A0A2U1FLF6-F1
#
_cell.length_a   1.000
_cell.length_b   1.000
_cell.length_c   1.000
_cell.angle_alpha   90.00
_cell.angle_beta   90.00
_cell.angle_gamma   90.00
#
_symmetry.space_group_name_H-M   'P 1'
#
loop_
_entity.id
_entity.type
_entity.pdbx_description
1 polymer ?
#
loop_
_entity_poly.entity_id
_entity_poly.type
_entity_poly.pdbx_seq_one_letter_code
_entity_poly.pdbx_strand_id
1 'polypeptide(L)'
;MLMNQSSRDHTLPDVRPSPGPGRGAVSPQSSRDKRTKRSLPGSTVRREGRAISAPTRVGPGQGRAFLGVLGRDLAVTGKEFGSFISQVLVQPFFLLFVFGVVLGQLGYVTPDYAQLLLPGLLALNAFFVAVQATALPLVIDFSYTKEIEDRLLAPLSTRLVAVEKIVFGAMRGLFGSLVMIPVGYLVLDRVDWDLSGLPWAAVLLVLGSLSGGAAGLVIGTLVSPRRINVVFAVVITPLLFTGSTQFPFLQLENLRWFQVICAFNPITYVSEGLRGALTPAVPHLPAWICLLALLASCVLFGAIGLRGFLRRALD
;
A
#
# COMPACT_ATOMS: atom_id res chain seq x y z
N MET A 1 46.86 25.60 39.66
CA MET A 1 48.13 24.90 39.37
C MET A 1 47.78 23.57 38.72
N LEU A 2 48.27 23.13 37.57
CA LEU A 2 49.13 23.69 36.52
C LEU A 2 48.94 22.77 35.28
N MET A 3 49.04 23.38 34.10
CA MET A 3 49.24 22.80 32.76
C MET A 3 50.01 21.45 32.71
N ASN A 4 49.69 20.60 31.72
CA ASN A 4 50.57 20.46 30.55
C ASN A 4 49.89 19.79 29.35
N GLN A 5 50.08 20.40 28.17
CA GLN A 5 49.80 19.86 26.86
C GLN A 5 51.04 19.13 26.30
N SER A 6 50.84 18.08 25.51
CA SER A 6 51.83 17.56 24.55
C SER A 6 51.06 16.67 23.56
N SER A 7 50.77 17.17 22.36
CA SER A 7 51.57 17.01 21.14
C SER A 7 51.67 15.56 20.66
N ARG A 8 50.92 15.23 19.59
CA ARG A 8 51.49 14.66 18.35
C ARG A 8 50.44 14.53 17.25
N ASP A 9 50.73 15.28 16.18
CA ASP A 9 50.18 15.20 14.85
C ASP A 9 50.39 13.82 14.22
N HIS A 10 49.36 13.32 13.53
CA HIS A 10 49.54 12.39 12.42
C HIS A 10 49.00 13.03 11.14
N THR A 11 49.98 13.28 10.28
CA THR A 11 49.94 13.76 8.90
C THR A 11 49.18 12.82 7.97
N LEU A 12 48.23 13.35 7.19
CA LEU A 12 47.86 12.84 5.88
C LEU A 12 48.03 13.98 4.85
N PRO A 13 48.81 13.79 3.76
CA PRO A 13 49.00 14.79 2.73
C PRO A 13 47.94 14.70 1.62
N ASP A 14 47.94 15.71 0.75
CA ASP A 14 47.21 15.81 -0.53
C ASP A 14 45.73 16.22 -0.54
N VAL A 15 45.50 17.53 -0.37
CA VAL A 15 44.52 18.25 -1.18
C VAL A 15 45.10 19.61 -1.59
N ARG A 16 45.43 19.76 -2.88
CA ARG A 16 45.71 21.08 -3.49
C ARG A 16 44.41 21.89 -3.56
N PRO A 17 44.37 23.16 -3.11
CA PRO A 17 43.23 24.04 -3.40
C PRO A 17 43.27 24.54 -4.86
N SER A 18 42.12 24.51 -5.53
CA SER A 18 41.91 25.07 -6.87
C SER A 18 42.12 26.59 -6.89
N PRO A 19 42.61 27.19 -7.99
CA PRO A 19 42.83 28.63 -8.07
C PRO A 19 41.49 29.37 -8.18
N GLY A 20 41.30 30.42 -7.39
CA GLY A 20 40.17 31.33 -7.49
C GLY A 20 40.16 32.14 -8.80
N PRO A 21 39.01 32.71 -9.22
CA PRO A 21 38.94 33.47 -10.46
C PRO A 21 39.60 34.84 -10.30
N GLY A 22 40.66 35.07 -11.09
CA GLY A 22 41.34 36.35 -11.21
C GLY A 22 40.46 37.44 -11.83
N ARG A 23 40.51 38.63 -11.23
CA ARG A 23 40.01 39.87 -11.81
C ARG A 23 40.93 40.32 -12.95
N GLY A 24 40.34 40.66 -14.09
CA GLY A 24 40.97 41.54 -15.08
C GLY A 24 40.96 41.03 -16.52
N ALA A 25 39.91 41.39 -17.27
CA ALA A 25 39.99 41.73 -18.69
C ALA A 25 38.64 42.30 -19.15
N VAL A 26 38.50 43.62 -19.01
CA VAL A 26 37.47 44.42 -19.68
C VAL A 26 38.00 44.73 -21.08
N SER A 27 37.25 44.40 -22.13
CA SER A 27 37.47 44.94 -23.47
C SER A 27 36.16 45.56 -24.00
N PRO A 28 36.14 46.84 -24.39
CA PRO A 28 34.96 47.53 -24.90
C PRO A 28 35.03 47.65 -26.42
N GLN A 29 34.18 46.93 -27.16
CA GLN A 29 33.93 47.22 -28.59
C GLN A 29 32.44 47.03 -28.89
N SER A 30 31.74 48.16 -29.10
CA SER A 30 31.24 48.59 -30.42
C SER A 30 29.85 48.00 -30.71
N SER A 31 28.74 48.66 -30.37
CA SER A 31 28.20 49.90 -30.95
C SER A 31 28.14 49.90 -32.49
N ARG A 32 27.23 49.11 -33.06
CA ARG A 32 26.41 49.46 -34.24
C ARG A 32 25.44 48.33 -34.58
N ASP A 33 24.22 48.41 -34.07
CA ASP A 33 23.02 48.34 -34.91
C ASP A 33 21.75 48.62 -34.10
N LYS A 34 21.38 49.89 -34.07
CA LYS A 34 20.02 50.33 -33.81
C LYS A 34 19.39 50.63 -35.16
N ARG A 35 18.44 49.80 -35.61
CA ARG A 35 17.42 50.27 -36.55
C ARG A 35 16.01 49.97 -36.05
N THR A 36 15.23 51.02 -36.12
CA THR A 36 13.97 51.31 -35.48
C THR A 36 12.78 50.81 -36.30
N LYS A 37 11.78 50.24 -35.60
CA LYS A 37 10.31 50.21 -35.84
C LYS A 37 9.75 49.79 -37.21
N ARG A 38 8.83 48.80 -37.17
CA ARG A 38 7.47 48.96 -37.71
C ARG A 38 6.47 48.01 -37.03
N SER A 39 5.52 48.59 -36.32
CA SER A 39 4.27 47.98 -35.84
C SER A 39 3.21 47.97 -36.95
N LEU A 40 2.41 46.90 -37.08
CA LEU A 40 1.00 46.91 -37.52
C LEU A 40 0.33 45.56 -37.13
N PRO A 41 -1.01 45.51 -36.98
CA PRO A 41 -1.74 44.58 -36.10
C PRO A 41 -2.33 43.37 -36.84
N GLY A 42 -2.55 42.27 -36.12
CA GLY A 42 -3.23 41.09 -36.66
C GLY A 42 -3.84 40.24 -35.55
N SER A 43 -5.11 40.49 -35.28
CA SER A 43 -5.98 39.70 -34.40
C SER A 43 -6.29 38.33 -35.02
N THR A 44 -5.77 37.25 -34.44
CA THR A 44 -6.34 35.90 -34.57
C THR A 44 -6.28 35.19 -33.23
N VAL A 45 -7.08 35.65 -32.27
CA VAL A 45 -7.51 34.81 -31.15
C VAL A 45 -8.54 33.83 -31.72
N ARG A 46 -8.05 32.76 -32.35
CA ARG A 46 -8.87 31.60 -32.69
C ARG A 46 -8.92 30.75 -31.44
N ARG A 47 -10.06 30.83 -30.74
CA ARG A 47 -10.50 29.87 -29.72
C ARG A 47 -10.42 28.46 -30.32
N GLU A 48 -9.35 27.74 -30.03
CA GLU A 48 -9.28 26.31 -30.28
C GLU A 48 -9.83 25.56 -29.06
N GLY A 49 -10.91 24.83 -29.33
CA GLY A 49 -11.17 23.52 -28.73
C GLY A 49 -11.24 23.45 -27.22
N ARG A 50 -12.39 23.84 -26.66
CA ARG A 50 -12.87 23.18 -25.44
C ARG A 50 -13.09 21.71 -25.82
N ALA A 51 -12.13 20.84 -25.51
CA ALA A 51 -12.28 19.41 -25.64
C ALA A 51 -13.48 18.99 -24.78
N ILE A 52 -14.62 18.78 -25.42
CA ILE A 52 -15.78 18.18 -24.80
C ILE A 52 -15.34 16.75 -24.51
N SER A 53 -15.04 16.45 -23.24
CA SER A 53 -14.83 15.10 -22.76
C SER A 53 -16.13 14.32 -22.98
N ALA A 54 -16.25 13.69 -24.16
CA ALA A 54 -17.32 12.75 -24.41
C ALA A 54 -17.13 11.58 -23.43
N PRO A 55 -18.18 11.13 -22.73
CA PRO A 55 -18.07 9.95 -21.89
C PRO A 55 -17.71 8.76 -22.78
N THR A 56 -16.52 8.19 -22.58
CA THR A 56 -16.07 6.99 -23.29
C THR A 56 -17.09 5.89 -23.03
N ARG A 57 -17.92 5.58 -24.04
CA ARG A 57 -18.91 4.50 -23.96
C ARG A 57 -18.16 3.19 -23.68
N VAL A 58 -18.70 2.39 -22.76
CA VAL A 58 -18.20 1.04 -22.44
C VAL A 58 -18.33 0.17 -23.70
N GLY A 59 -17.26 0.08 -24.48
CA GLY A 59 -17.23 -0.74 -25.70
C GLY A 59 -17.01 -2.22 -25.38
N PRO A 60 -17.42 -3.15 -26.26
CA PRO A 60 -17.29 -4.60 -26.07
C PRO A 60 -15.84 -5.12 -25.91
N GLY A 61 -14.82 -4.26 -26.12
CA GLY A 61 -13.40 -4.57 -25.90
C GLY A 61 -12.87 -4.28 -24.49
N GLN A 62 -13.63 -3.61 -23.62
CA GLN A 62 -13.11 -3.16 -22.31
C GLN A 62 -12.82 -4.30 -21.34
N GLY A 63 -13.61 -5.38 -21.35
CA GLY A 63 -13.34 -6.55 -20.52
C GLY A 63 -12.05 -7.27 -20.90
N ARG A 64 -11.77 -7.40 -22.21
CA ARG A 64 -10.51 -8.00 -22.69
C ARG A 64 -9.32 -7.12 -22.35
N ALA A 65 -9.47 -5.80 -22.45
CA ALA A 65 -8.44 -4.87 -22.06
C ALA A 65 -8.17 -4.89 -20.54
N PHE A 66 -9.22 -4.97 -19.70
CA PHE A 66 -9.09 -5.13 -18.26
C PHE A 66 -8.32 -6.41 -17.91
N LEU A 67 -8.73 -7.56 -18.47
CA LEU A 67 -8.06 -8.84 -18.25
C LEU A 67 -6.62 -8.83 -18.79
N GLY A 68 -6.36 -8.10 -19.87
CA GLY A 68 -5.02 -7.92 -20.42
C GLY A 68 -4.08 -7.17 -19.48
N VAL A 69 -4.53 -6.06 -18.88
CA VAL A 69 -3.75 -5.30 -17.90
C VAL A 69 -3.52 -6.13 -16.64
N LEU A 70 -4.59 -6.72 -16.10
CA LEU A 70 -4.51 -7.57 -14.90
C LEU A 70 -3.57 -8.76 -15.12
N GLY A 71 -3.68 -9.43 -16.27
CA GLY A 71 -2.81 -10.56 -16.64
C GLY A 71 -1.34 -10.15 -16.79
N ARG A 72 -1.06 -8.97 -17.33
CA ARG A 72 0.29 -8.41 -17.41
C ARG A 72 0.89 -8.19 -16.02
N ASP A 73 0.15 -7.52 -15.14
CA ASP A 73 0.63 -7.18 -13.79
C ASP A 73 0.83 -8.45 -12.92
N LEU A 74 -0.03 -9.47 -13.11
CA LEU A 74 0.16 -10.81 -12.51
C LEU A 74 1.38 -11.53 -13.08
N ALA A 75 1.63 -11.46 -14.39
CA ALA A 75 2.81 -12.06 -15.01
C ALA A 75 4.12 -11.44 -14.49
N VAL A 76 4.13 -10.12 -14.24
CA VAL A 76 5.27 -9.45 -13.59
C VAL A 76 5.47 -9.98 -12.17
N THR A 77 4.40 -10.12 -11.40
CA THR A 77 4.46 -10.71 -10.06
C THR A 77 5.02 -12.14 -10.09
N GLY A 78 4.67 -12.93 -11.10
CA GLY A 78 5.23 -14.27 -11.31
C GLY A 78 6.74 -14.27 -11.64
N LYS A 79 7.25 -13.26 -12.34
CA LYS A 79 8.69 -13.12 -12.60
C LYS A 79 9.47 -12.73 -11.35
N GLU A 80 8.85 -11.97 -10.46
CA GLU A 80 9.44 -11.53 -9.18
C GLU A 80 9.03 -12.43 -8.00
N PHE A 81 8.60 -13.66 -8.26
CA PHE A 81 7.96 -14.53 -7.27
C PHE A 81 8.77 -14.71 -5.98
N GLY A 82 10.08 -14.96 -6.09
CA GLY A 82 10.94 -15.15 -4.91
C GLY A 82 11.05 -13.90 -4.03
N SER A 83 11.15 -12.72 -4.65
CA SER A 83 11.17 -11.43 -3.94
C SER A 83 9.83 -11.18 -3.28
N PHE A 84 8.73 -11.41 -4.01
CA PHE A 84 7.38 -11.25 -3.49
C PHE A 84 7.11 -12.14 -2.28
N ILE A 85 7.42 -13.43 -2.36
CA ILE A 85 7.23 -14.39 -1.25
C ILE A 85 8.02 -13.94 -0.03
N SER A 86 9.29 -13.57 -0.21
CA SER A 86 10.14 -13.09 0.87
C SER A 86 9.53 -11.85 1.54
N GLN A 87 9.07 -10.89 0.74
CA GLN A 87 8.46 -9.67 1.24
C GLN A 87 7.17 -9.93 2.06
N VAL A 88 6.30 -10.82 1.59
CA VAL A 88 4.99 -11.04 2.24
C VAL A 88 5.01 -12.05 3.37
N LEU A 89 6.04 -12.89 3.47
CA LEU A 89 6.13 -13.91 4.51
C LEU A 89 7.05 -13.54 5.66
N VAL A 90 8.15 -12.84 5.43
CA VAL A 90 9.19 -12.66 6.47
C VAL A 90 8.61 -12.07 7.76
N GLN A 91 7.89 -10.96 7.67
CA GLN A 91 7.33 -10.33 8.87
C GLN A 91 6.24 -11.19 9.56
N PRO A 92 5.20 -11.68 8.88
CA PRO A 92 4.18 -12.54 9.49
C PRO A 92 4.75 -13.86 10.03
N PHE A 93 5.74 -14.45 9.35
CA PHE A 93 6.44 -15.64 9.81
C PHE A 93 7.08 -15.38 11.17
N PHE A 94 7.87 -14.31 11.30
CA PHE A 94 8.51 -13.99 12.58
C PHE A 94 7.50 -13.63 13.67
N LEU A 95 6.38 -13.00 13.30
CA LEU A 95 5.30 -12.77 14.26
C LEU A 95 4.71 -14.09 14.73
N LEU A 96 4.36 -15.01 13.84
CA LEU A 96 3.85 -16.34 14.21
C LEU A 96 4.85 -17.12 15.05
N PHE A 97 6.11 -17.15 14.62
CA PHE A 97 7.16 -17.90 15.29
C PHE A 97 7.44 -17.37 16.70
N VAL A 98 7.66 -16.07 16.84
CA VAL A 98 7.97 -15.48 18.15
C VAL A 98 6.77 -15.58 19.08
N PHE A 99 5.60 -15.11 18.64
CA PHE A 99 4.43 -15.00 19.51
C PHE A 99 3.72 -16.34 19.73
N GLY A 100 3.64 -17.19 18.70
CA GLY A 100 2.97 -18.49 18.75
C GLY A 100 3.83 -19.62 19.31
N VAL A 101 5.14 -19.63 19.03
CA VAL A 101 6.04 -20.73 19.43
C VAL A 101 6.95 -20.31 20.59
N VAL A 102 7.80 -19.29 20.41
CA VAL A 102 8.83 -18.95 21.40
C VAL A 102 8.19 -18.51 22.73
N LEU A 103 7.23 -17.60 22.70
CA LEU A 103 6.52 -17.16 23.91
C LEU A 103 5.70 -18.30 24.55
N GLY A 104 5.18 -19.22 23.74
CA GLY A 104 4.44 -20.39 24.23
C GLY A 104 5.35 -21.37 24.97
N GLN A 105 6.51 -21.70 24.40
CA GLN A 105 7.51 -22.58 25.01
C GLN A 105 8.11 -21.99 26.30
N LEU A 106 8.22 -20.66 26.37
CA LEU A 106 8.66 -19.96 27.58
C LEU A 106 7.55 -19.82 28.65
N GLY A 107 6.31 -20.22 28.36
CA GLY A 107 5.18 -20.13 29.29
C GLY A 107 4.62 -18.72 29.49
N TYR A 108 4.92 -17.77 28.59
CA TYR A 108 4.36 -16.41 28.64
C TYR A 108 2.94 -16.31 28.08
N VAL A 109 2.54 -17.25 27.23
CA VAL A 109 1.20 -17.31 26.62
C VAL A 109 0.58 -18.69 26.81
N THR A 110 -0.75 -18.75 26.73
CA THR A 110 -1.49 -20.02 26.82
C THR A 110 -1.13 -20.94 25.65
N PRO A 111 -1.18 -22.28 25.83
CA PRO A 111 -0.89 -23.24 24.75
C PRO A 111 -1.72 -23.02 23.47
N ASP A 112 -2.97 -22.56 23.60
CA ASP A 112 -3.88 -22.35 22.47
C ASP A 112 -3.73 -20.98 21.80
N TYR A 113 -2.76 -20.15 22.23
CA TYR A 113 -2.57 -18.80 21.70
C TYR A 113 -2.25 -18.80 20.20
N ALA A 114 -1.59 -19.84 19.70
CA ALA A 114 -1.34 -20.04 18.27
C ALA A 114 -2.64 -20.15 17.43
N GLN A 115 -3.68 -20.79 17.98
CA GLN A 115 -4.99 -20.94 17.32
C GLN A 115 -5.72 -19.60 17.17
N LEU A 116 -5.48 -18.67 18.10
CA LEU A 116 -5.97 -17.30 18.03
C LEU A 116 -5.21 -16.46 17.00
N LEU A 117 -3.88 -16.64 16.96
CA LEU A 117 -2.96 -15.77 16.25
C LEU A 117 -2.90 -16.05 14.74
N LEU A 118 -2.96 -17.32 14.32
CA LEU A 118 -2.85 -17.68 12.91
C LEU A 118 -3.99 -17.07 12.05
N PRO A 119 -5.29 -17.18 12.39
CA PRO A 119 -6.36 -16.49 11.65
C PRO A 119 -6.17 -14.97 11.60
N GLY A 120 -5.69 -14.36 12.68
CA GLY A 120 -5.36 -12.93 12.73
C GLY A 120 -4.22 -12.55 11.79
N LEU A 121 -3.20 -13.40 11.63
CA LEU A 121 -2.11 -13.17 10.69
C LEU A 121 -2.54 -13.34 9.22
N LEU A 122 -3.46 -14.25 8.93
CA LEU A 122 -4.07 -14.36 7.60
C LEU A 122 -4.81 -13.06 7.25
N ALA A 123 -5.62 -12.56 8.19
CA ALA A 123 -6.31 -11.28 8.06
C ALA A 123 -5.35 -10.12 7.81
N LEU A 124 -4.28 -10.05 8.61
CA LEU A 124 -3.21 -9.06 8.49
C LEU A 124 -2.60 -9.09 7.07
N ASN A 125 -2.21 -10.28 6.60
CA ASN A 125 -1.58 -10.45 5.30
C ASN A 125 -2.52 -10.09 4.15
N ALA A 126 -3.75 -10.60 4.18
CA ALA A 126 -4.76 -10.32 3.15
C ALA A 126 -4.92 -8.81 2.93
N PHE A 127 -5.04 -8.05 4.01
CA PHE A 127 -5.23 -6.61 3.94
C PHE A 127 -3.95 -5.85 3.58
N PHE A 128 -2.85 -6.06 4.31
CA PHE A 128 -1.65 -5.22 4.18
C PHE A 128 -0.84 -5.48 2.92
N VAL A 129 -0.80 -6.72 2.45
CA VAL A 129 -0.16 -7.03 1.17
C VAL A 129 -0.97 -6.38 0.04
N ALA A 130 -2.30 -6.37 0.13
CA ALA A 130 -3.14 -5.68 -0.84
C ALA A 130 -2.94 -4.16 -0.83
N VAL A 131 -2.85 -3.53 0.35
CA VAL A 131 -2.53 -2.10 0.50
C VAL A 131 -1.21 -1.77 -0.20
N GLN A 132 -0.15 -2.53 0.09
CA GLN A 132 1.19 -2.30 -0.49
C GLN A 132 1.20 -2.51 -2.00
N ALA A 133 0.58 -3.59 -2.48
CA ALA A 133 0.51 -3.94 -3.89
C ALA A 133 -0.27 -2.92 -4.72
N THR A 134 -1.27 -2.23 -4.14
CA THR A 134 -1.99 -1.16 -4.83
C THR A 134 -1.31 0.20 -4.65
N ALA A 135 -0.88 0.56 -3.43
CA ALA A 135 -0.41 1.91 -3.13
C ALA A 135 0.97 2.21 -3.74
N LEU A 136 1.95 1.30 -3.60
CA LEU A 136 3.33 1.60 -3.98
C LEU A 136 3.49 1.81 -5.49
N PRO A 137 2.99 0.92 -6.37
CA PRO A 137 3.08 1.17 -7.81
C PRO A 137 2.32 2.43 -8.21
N LEU A 138 1.15 2.67 -7.62
CA LEU A 138 0.32 3.82 -7.97
C LEU A 138 0.97 5.17 -7.64
N VAL A 139 1.66 5.25 -6.50
CA VAL A 139 2.41 6.46 -6.13
C VAL A 139 3.52 6.72 -7.13
N ILE A 140 4.17 5.67 -7.63
CA ILE A 140 5.23 5.78 -8.65
C ILE A 140 4.62 6.20 -9.99
N ASP A 141 3.51 5.58 -10.42
CA ASP A 141 2.80 5.94 -11.65
C ASP A 141 2.44 7.45 -11.67
N PHE A 142 2.00 8.00 -10.54
CA PHE A 142 1.70 9.44 -10.41
C PHE A 142 2.93 10.32 -10.14
N SER A 143 4.11 9.75 -9.93
CA SER A 143 5.36 10.49 -9.70
C SER A 143 6.03 10.94 -10.99
N TYR A 144 5.81 10.19 -12.08
CA TYR A 144 6.35 10.49 -13.39
C TYR A 144 5.34 11.33 -14.18
N THR A 145 5.67 12.59 -14.41
CA THR A 145 4.82 13.62 -15.04
C THR A 145 4.38 13.31 -16.49
N LYS A 146 4.66 12.12 -17.04
CA LYS A 146 4.45 11.78 -18.46
C LYS A 146 3.62 10.52 -18.75
N GLU A 147 3.20 9.73 -17.75
CA GLU A 147 2.38 8.54 -18.01
C GLU A 147 0.87 8.80 -18.08
N ILE A 148 0.39 9.97 -17.62
CA ILE A 148 -1.03 10.33 -17.72
C ILE A 148 -1.38 10.75 -19.16
N GLU A 149 -0.43 11.34 -19.90
CA GLU A 149 -0.61 11.69 -21.32
C GLU A 149 -0.74 10.45 -22.22
N ASP A 150 -0.10 9.33 -21.88
CA ASP A 150 -0.20 8.08 -22.66
C ASP A 150 -1.50 7.30 -22.37
N ARG A 151 -2.18 7.59 -21.25
CA ARG A 151 -3.54 7.07 -20.99
C ARG A 151 -4.62 7.72 -21.84
N LEU A 152 -4.34 8.84 -22.51
CA LEU A 152 -5.21 9.38 -23.55
C LEU A 152 -5.27 8.47 -24.79
N LEU A 153 -4.32 7.52 -24.94
CA LEU A 153 -4.28 6.53 -26.02
C LEU A 153 -4.79 5.14 -25.60
N ALA A 154 -5.02 4.89 -24.31
CA ALA A 154 -5.51 3.59 -23.83
C ALA A 154 -7.05 3.48 -23.97
N PRO A 155 -7.60 2.42 -24.58
CA PRO A 155 -9.04 2.25 -24.78
C PRO A 155 -9.84 1.89 -23.49
N LEU A 156 -9.22 2.04 -22.32
CA LEU A 156 -9.81 1.72 -21.02
C LEU A 156 -10.28 2.97 -20.30
N SER A 157 -11.50 2.92 -19.74
CA SER A 157 -11.97 4.02 -18.90
C SER A 157 -11.10 4.15 -17.64
N THR A 158 -10.82 5.38 -17.21
CA THR A 158 -10.01 5.68 -16.02
C THR A 158 -10.55 4.98 -14.76
N ARG A 159 -11.87 4.79 -14.67
CA ARG A 159 -12.51 4.04 -13.58
C ARG A 159 -12.15 2.56 -13.59
N LEU A 160 -12.12 1.92 -14.77
CA LEU A 160 -11.75 0.51 -14.88
C LEU A 160 -10.29 0.28 -14.52
N VAL A 161 -9.40 1.22 -14.79
CA VAL A 161 -8.00 1.14 -14.35
C VAL A 161 -7.91 1.24 -12.82
N ALA A 162 -8.67 2.14 -12.19
CA ALA A 162 -8.71 2.22 -10.73
C ALA A 162 -9.22 0.91 -10.09
N VAL A 163 -10.27 0.32 -10.66
CA VAL A 163 -10.82 -0.97 -10.21
C VAL A 163 -9.83 -2.10 -10.44
N GLU A 164 -9.12 -2.11 -11.57
CA GLU A 164 -8.06 -3.08 -11.87
C GLU A 164 -6.99 -3.07 -10.79
N LYS A 165 -6.50 -1.90 -10.37
CA LYS A 165 -5.50 -1.77 -9.30
C LYS A 165 -5.99 -2.27 -7.94
N ILE A 166 -7.28 -2.10 -7.63
CA ILE A 166 -7.88 -2.69 -6.41
C ILE A 166 -7.89 -4.22 -6.52
N VAL A 167 -8.35 -4.76 -7.65
CA VAL A 167 -8.45 -6.22 -7.86
C VAL A 167 -7.07 -6.87 -7.87
N PHE A 168 -6.09 -6.26 -8.55
CA PHE A 168 -4.70 -6.73 -8.57
C PHE A 168 -4.10 -6.77 -7.17
N GLY A 169 -4.24 -5.68 -6.40
CA GLY A 169 -3.78 -5.63 -5.01
C GLY A 169 -4.46 -6.70 -4.16
N ALA A 170 -5.79 -6.84 -4.28
CA ALA A 170 -6.55 -7.86 -3.57
C ALA A 170 -6.09 -9.29 -3.91
N MET A 171 -5.78 -9.58 -5.17
CA MET A 171 -5.23 -10.89 -5.58
C MET A 171 -3.87 -11.16 -4.93
N ARG A 172 -2.98 -10.16 -4.88
CA ARG A 172 -1.69 -10.29 -4.18
C ARG A 172 -1.87 -10.46 -2.67
N GLY A 173 -2.83 -9.75 -2.09
CA GLY A 173 -3.24 -9.90 -0.69
C GLY A 173 -3.70 -11.30 -0.36
N LEU A 174 -4.69 -11.79 -1.11
CA LEU A 174 -5.24 -13.13 -0.97
C LEU A 174 -4.15 -14.18 -1.13
N PHE A 175 -3.31 -14.07 -2.16
CA PHE A 175 -2.20 -14.98 -2.35
C PHE A 175 -1.21 -14.96 -1.17
N GLY A 176 -0.81 -13.78 -0.70
CA GLY A 176 0.07 -13.63 0.47
C GLY A 176 -0.52 -14.26 1.75
N SER A 177 -1.83 -14.18 1.92
CA SER A 177 -2.53 -14.88 3.00
C SER A 177 -2.54 -16.40 2.79
N LEU A 178 -2.81 -16.88 1.58
CA LEU A 178 -2.87 -18.32 1.29
C LEU A 178 -1.50 -18.99 1.50
N VAL A 179 -0.40 -18.34 1.14
CA VAL A 179 0.95 -18.85 1.37
C VAL A 179 1.30 -18.91 2.86
N MET A 180 0.66 -18.08 3.69
CA MET A 180 0.86 -18.13 5.14
C MET A 180 0.20 -19.38 5.78
N ILE A 181 -0.78 -20.01 5.13
CA ILE A 181 -1.43 -21.23 5.63
C ILE A 181 -0.43 -22.39 5.79
N PRO A 182 0.31 -22.84 4.76
CA PRO A 182 1.29 -23.91 4.93
C PRO A 182 2.40 -23.53 5.93
N VAL A 183 2.78 -22.24 6.01
CA VAL A 183 3.70 -21.76 7.05
C VAL A 183 3.13 -22.00 8.45
N GLY A 184 1.83 -21.72 8.65
CA GLY A 184 1.12 -22.02 9.89
C GLY A 184 1.23 -23.49 10.29
N TYR A 185 0.96 -24.40 9.36
CA TYR A 185 1.06 -25.84 9.59
C TYR A 185 2.51 -26.35 9.79
N LEU A 186 3.52 -25.65 9.26
CA LEU A 186 4.93 -26.02 9.45
C LEU A 186 5.51 -25.50 10.76
N VAL A 187 5.05 -24.33 11.22
CA VAL A 187 5.60 -23.65 12.40
C VAL A 187 4.88 -24.07 13.69
N LEU A 188 3.58 -24.39 13.61
CA LEU A 188 2.76 -24.71 14.78
C LEU A 188 2.60 -26.23 14.94
N ASP A 189 2.73 -26.70 16.18
CA ASP A 189 2.53 -28.12 16.52
C ASP A 189 1.06 -28.56 16.39
N ARG A 190 0.11 -27.64 16.56
CA ARG A 190 -1.33 -27.90 16.43
C ARG A 190 -2.06 -26.76 15.73
N VAL A 191 -2.83 -27.11 14.70
CA VAL A 191 -3.75 -26.22 13.99
C VAL A 191 -5.11 -26.92 13.87
N ASP A 192 -5.98 -26.68 14.85
CA ASP A 192 -7.30 -27.30 14.95
C ASP A 192 -8.34 -26.39 14.30
N TRP A 193 -8.40 -26.40 12.96
CA TRP A 193 -9.37 -25.59 12.22
C TRP A 193 -10.66 -26.34 11.92
N ASP A 194 -11.79 -25.65 12.09
CA ASP A 194 -13.08 -26.12 11.59
C ASP A 194 -13.14 -25.96 10.07
N LEU A 195 -12.97 -27.08 9.36
CA LEU A 195 -12.97 -27.11 7.90
C LEU A 195 -14.33 -26.70 7.30
N SER A 196 -15.42 -26.81 8.06
CA SER A 196 -16.75 -26.38 7.60
C SER A 196 -16.83 -24.86 7.42
N GLY A 197 -15.99 -24.11 8.14
CA GLY A 197 -15.88 -22.66 8.03
C GLY A 197 -15.02 -22.16 6.88
N LEU A 198 -14.32 -23.03 6.13
CA LEU A 198 -13.44 -22.63 5.02
C LEU A 198 -14.13 -21.76 3.95
N PRO A 199 -15.36 -22.07 3.48
CA PRO A 199 -16.04 -21.21 2.52
C PRO A 199 -16.28 -19.79 3.07
N TRP A 200 -16.61 -19.70 4.35
CA TRP A 200 -16.82 -18.42 5.02
C TRP A 200 -15.51 -17.65 5.20
N ALA A 201 -14.45 -18.35 5.59
CA ALA A 201 -13.11 -17.78 5.68
C ALA A 201 -12.63 -17.23 4.33
N ALA A 202 -12.90 -17.94 3.23
CA ALA A 202 -12.56 -17.49 1.88
C ALA A 202 -13.27 -16.17 1.51
N VAL A 203 -14.57 -16.04 1.84
CA VAL A 203 -15.33 -14.79 1.62
C VAL A 203 -14.71 -13.63 2.40
N LEU A 204 -14.37 -13.84 3.67
CA LEU A 204 -13.77 -12.82 4.52
C LEU A 204 -12.37 -12.41 4.04
N LEU A 205 -11.55 -13.36 3.58
CA LEU A 205 -10.24 -13.07 2.98
C LEU A 205 -10.37 -12.26 1.69
N VAL A 206 -11.33 -12.59 0.83
CA VAL A 206 -11.60 -11.82 -0.40
C VAL A 206 -12.02 -10.40 -0.05
N LEU A 207 -12.98 -10.22 0.87
CA LEU A 207 -13.43 -8.89 1.29
C LEU A 207 -12.35 -8.09 2.01
N GLY A 208 -11.57 -8.73 2.88
CA GLY A 208 -10.41 -8.12 3.53
C GLY A 208 -9.36 -7.66 2.52
N SER A 209 -9.08 -8.48 1.51
CA SER A 209 -8.13 -8.17 0.45
C SER A 209 -8.64 -7.04 -0.46
N LEU A 210 -9.93 -7.03 -0.80
CA LEU A 210 -10.57 -5.95 -1.56
C LEU A 210 -10.57 -4.63 -0.78
N SER A 211 -10.87 -4.69 0.52
CA SER A 211 -10.79 -3.52 1.40
C SER A 211 -9.36 -3.00 1.50
N GLY A 212 -8.37 -3.89 1.55
CA GLY A 212 -6.94 -3.54 1.54
C GLY A 212 -6.52 -2.88 0.22
N GLY A 213 -6.90 -3.46 -0.93
CA GLY A 213 -6.65 -2.87 -2.24
C GLY A 213 -7.31 -1.50 -2.40
N ALA A 214 -8.54 -1.34 -1.93
CA ALA A 214 -9.24 -0.05 -1.93
C ALA A 214 -8.57 0.98 -1.02
N ALA A 215 -8.13 0.60 0.18
CA ALA A 215 -7.35 1.46 1.06
C ALA A 215 -5.99 1.84 0.44
N GLY A 216 -5.34 0.90 -0.26
CA GLY A 216 -4.14 1.17 -1.03
C GLY A 216 -4.36 2.20 -2.14
N LEU A 217 -5.52 2.14 -2.82
CA LEU A 217 -5.90 3.15 -3.82
C LEU A 217 -6.09 4.54 -3.18
N VAL A 218 -6.71 4.61 -1.99
CA VAL A 218 -6.82 5.87 -1.22
C VAL A 218 -5.43 6.42 -0.90
N ILE A 219 -4.54 5.61 -0.36
CA ILE A 219 -3.18 6.03 0.00
C ILE A 219 -2.43 6.48 -1.25
N GLY A 220 -2.45 5.70 -2.33
CA GLY A 220 -1.68 6.01 -3.53
C GLY A 220 -2.18 7.23 -4.31
N THR A 221 -3.44 7.65 -4.09
CA THR A 221 -4.00 8.86 -4.70
C THR A 221 -3.85 10.10 -3.82
N LEU A 222 -3.77 9.96 -2.50
CA LEU A 222 -3.65 11.09 -1.57
C LEU A 222 -2.19 11.43 -1.24
N VAL A 223 -1.30 10.44 -1.23
CA VAL A 223 0.06 10.59 -0.74
C VAL A 223 1.03 10.88 -1.87
N SER A 224 1.99 11.77 -1.62
CA SER A 224 3.06 12.04 -2.58
C SER A 224 4.21 11.03 -2.42
N PRO A 225 4.98 10.74 -3.49
CA PRO A 225 6.11 9.82 -3.45
C PRO A 225 7.12 10.10 -2.34
N ARG A 226 7.36 11.38 -2.06
CA ARG A 226 8.29 11.81 -0.99
C ARG A 226 7.84 11.47 0.42
N ARG A 227 6.53 11.26 0.63
CA ARG A 227 5.93 11.03 1.95
C ARG A 227 5.46 9.58 2.13
N ILE A 228 5.56 8.73 1.11
CA ILE A 228 4.99 7.38 1.16
C ILE A 228 5.56 6.57 2.32
N ASN A 229 6.89 6.56 2.50
CA ASN A 229 7.54 5.86 3.59
C ASN A 229 7.11 6.38 4.97
N VAL A 230 6.88 7.69 5.11
CA VAL A 230 6.38 8.28 6.37
C VAL A 230 4.95 7.84 6.64
N VAL A 231 4.09 7.79 5.62
CA VAL A 231 2.71 7.30 5.79
C VAL A 231 2.70 5.82 6.16
N PHE A 232 3.53 4.99 5.53
CA PHE A 232 3.68 3.58 5.95
C PHE A 232 4.18 3.49 7.40
N ALA A 233 5.17 4.28 7.81
CA ALA A 233 5.65 4.26 9.18
C ALA A 233 4.58 4.72 10.20
N VAL A 234 3.88 5.83 9.94
CA VAL A 234 2.99 6.50 10.90
C VAL A 234 1.57 5.94 10.89
N VAL A 235 1.06 5.52 9.75
CA VAL A 235 -0.34 5.06 9.60
C VAL A 235 -0.42 3.54 9.57
N ILE A 236 0.41 2.87 8.78
CA ILE A 236 0.33 1.41 8.62
C ILE A 236 0.80 0.70 9.89
N THR A 237 1.85 1.20 10.56
CA THR A 237 2.35 0.55 11.78
C THR A 237 1.30 0.46 12.91
N PRO A 238 0.58 1.54 13.30
CA PRO A 238 -0.49 1.42 14.30
C PRO A 238 -1.63 0.50 13.85
N LEU A 239 -1.94 0.46 12.55
CA LEU A 239 -2.97 -0.43 12.01
C LEU A 239 -2.60 -1.92 12.19
N LEU A 240 -1.30 -2.28 12.22
CA LEU A 240 -0.84 -3.66 12.45
C LEU A 240 -1.27 -4.19 13.84
N PHE A 241 -1.29 -3.32 14.84
CA PHE A 241 -1.52 -3.70 16.25
C PHE A 241 -2.94 -3.39 16.74
N THR A 242 -3.72 -2.65 15.97
CA THR A 242 -5.12 -2.30 16.29
C THR A 242 -6.13 -3.14 15.51
N GLY A 243 -5.67 -4.09 14.70
CA GLY A 243 -6.53 -4.95 13.88
C GLY A 243 -7.07 -6.21 14.59
N SER A 244 -7.02 -6.25 15.93
CA SER A 244 -7.41 -7.42 16.73
C SER A 244 -6.81 -8.74 16.21
N THR A 245 -5.55 -8.75 15.79
CA THR A 245 -4.89 -9.95 15.22
C THR A 245 -4.25 -10.81 16.31
N GLN A 246 -3.76 -10.18 17.37
CA GLN A 246 -3.10 -10.84 18.52
C GLN A 246 -4.01 -11.02 19.74
N PHE A 247 -5.20 -10.43 19.72
CA PHE A 247 -6.18 -10.52 20.81
C PHE A 247 -7.60 -10.51 20.25
N PRO A 248 -8.58 -11.12 20.94
CA PRO A 248 -9.98 -11.09 20.54
C PRO A 248 -10.61 -9.74 20.85
N PHE A 249 -11.43 -9.23 19.93
CA PHE A 249 -12.05 -7.92 20.09
C PHE A 249 -12.96 -7.85 21.34
N LEU A 250 -13.66 -8.94 21.64
CA LEU A 250 -14.57 -9.03 22.79
C LEU A 250 -13.82 -8.98 24.13
N GLN A 251 -12.53 -9.31 24.19
CA GLN A 251 -11.77 -9.25 25.44
C GLN A 251 -11.33 -7.82 25.82
N LEU A 252 -11.57 -6.84 24.96
CA LEU A 252 -11.23 -5.43 25.21
C LEU A 252 -12.27 -4.66 26.03
N GLU A 253 -13.26 -5.33 26.65
CA GLU A 253 -14.34 -4.69 27.41
C GLU A 253 -13.85 -3.73 28.51
N ASN A 254 -12.72 -4.06 29.16
CA ASN A 254 -12.11 -3.23 30.20
C ASN A 254 -11.19 -2.12 29.64
N LEU A 255 -10.94 -2.12 28.32
CA LEU A 255 -10.11 -1.15 27.59
C LEU A 255 -10.91 -0.48 26.48
N ARG A 256 -12.09 0.05 26.83
CA ARG A 256 -13.06 0.59 25.83
C ARG A 256 -12.47 1.63 24.88
N TRP A 257 -11.55 2.48 25.34
CA TRP A 257 -10.90 3.47 24.47
C TRP A 257 -10.12 2.78 23.32
N PHE A 258 -9.44 1.68 23.62
CA PHE A 258 -8.67 0.90 22.65
C PHE A 258 -9.59 0.02 21.79
N GLN A 259 -10.66 -0.51 22.39
CA GLN A 259 -11.71 -1.23 21.67
C GLN A 259 -12.33 -0.36 20.57
N VAL A 260 -12.61 0.92 20.86
CA VAL A 260 -13.11 1.87 19.86
C VAL A 260 -12.10 2.09 18.74
N ILE A 261 -10.81 2.22 19.04
CA ILE A 261 -9.76 2.34 18.02
C ILE A 261 -9.74 1.10 17.11
N CYS A 262 -9.80 -0.10 17.70
CA CYS A 262 -9.84 -1.34 16.93
C CYS A 262 -11.11 -1.44 16.06
N ALA A 263 -12.24 -0.94 16.54
CA ALA A 263 -13.51 -0.98 15.80
C ALA A 263 -13.48 -0.18 14.49
N PHE A 264 -12.61 0.83 14.36
CA PHE A 264 -12.41 1.55 13.10
C PHE A 264 -11.47 0.83 12.12
N ASN A 265 -10.75 -0.19 12.58
CA ASN A 265 -9.79 -0.91 11.76
C ASN A 265 -10.50 -2.07 11.01
N PRO A 266 -10.53 -2.08 9.66
CA PRO A 266 -11.17 -3.15 8.90
C PRO A 266 -10.55 -4.54 9.18
N ILE A 267 -9.27 -4.58 9.58
CA ILE A 267 -8.55 -5.83 9.87
C ILE A 267 -9.16 -6.55 11.08
N THR A 268 -9.75 -5.81 12.02
CA THR A 268 -10.47 -6.40 13.18
C THR A 268 -11.57 -7.33 12.70
N TYR A 269 -12.34 -6.92 11.69
CA TYR A 269 -13.46 -7.70 11.19
C TYR A 269 -13.03 -8.89 10.33
N VAL A 270 -11.88 -8.80 9.65
CA VAL A 270 -11.29 -9.97 8.98
C VAL A 270 -10.80 -10.97 10.04
N SER A 271 -10.07 -10.50 11.06
CA SER A 271 -9.50 -11.35 12.11
C SER A 271 -10.57 -12.05 12.94
N GLU A 272 -11.57 -11.31 13.40
CA GLU A 272 -12.68 -11.85 14.19
C GLU A 272 -13.57 -12.77 13.35
N GLY A 273 -13.83 -12.40 12.09
CA GLY A 273 -14.57 -13.27 11.17
C GLY A 273 -13.83 -14.59 10.91
N LEU A 274 -12.50 -14.54 10.70
CA LEU A 274 -11.69 -15.74 10.50
C LEU A 274 -11.59 -16.59 11.75
N ARG A 275 -11.54 -16.00 12.95
CA ARG A 275 -11.67 -16.78 14.20
C ARG A 275 -13.01 -17.46 14.31
N GLY A 276 -14.11 -16.74 14.05
CA GLY A 276 -15.44 -17.36 14.06
C GLY A 276 -15.60 -18.48 13.03
N ALA A 277 -14.90 -18.39 11.90
CA ALA A 277 -14.93 -19.39 10.85
C ALA A 277 -14.03 -20.61 11.16
N LEU A 278 -12.80 -20.38 11.57
CA LEU A 278 -11.76 -21.42 11.64
C LEU A 278 -11.54 -21.92 13.07
N THR A 279 -11.74 -21.09 14.09
CA THR A 279 -11.49 -21.40 15.49
C THR A 279 -12.64 -20.92 16.39
N PRO A 280 -13.86 -21.46 16.20
CA PRO A 280 -15.07 -20.96 16.87
C PRO A 280 -15.05 -21.06 18.41
N ALA A 281 -14.13 -21.84 18.98
CA ALA A 281 -13.90 -21.91 20.42
C ALA A 281 -13.28 -20.62 21.00
N VAL A 282 -12.58 -19.82 20.19
CA VAL A 282 -12.01 -18.53 20.62
C VAL A 282 -13.12 -17.47 20.59
N PRO A 283 -13.26 -16.60 21.61
CA PRO A 283 -14.23 -15.50 21.57
C PRO A 283 -14.08 -14.67 20.29
N HIS A 284 -15.19 -14.40 19.60
CA HIS A 284 -15.18 -13.69 18.33
C HIS A 284 -16.46 -12.90 18.10
N LEU A 285 -16.39 -11.86 17.28
CA LEU A 285 -17.57 -11.10 16.84
C LEU A 285 -18.51 -11.96 15.98
N PRO A 286 -19.83 -11.72 16.05
CA PRO A 286 -20.81 -12.33 15.15
C PRO A 286 -20.46 -12.13 13.67
N ALA A 287 -20.56 -13.20 12.88
CA ALA A 287 -20.18 -13.23 11.47
C ALA A 287 -20.84 -12.12 10.62
N TRP A 288 -22.11 -11.80 10.88
CA TRP A 288 -22.83 -10.76 10.15
C TRP A 288 -22.27 -9.35 10.39
N ILE A 289 -21.75 -9.06 11.59
CA ILE A 289 -21.10 -7.77 11.90
C ILE A 289 -19.83 -7.66 11.08
N CYS A 290 -19.02 -8.71 11.06
CA CYS A 290 -17.79 -8.75 10.27
C CYS A 290 -18.07 -8.54 8.78
N LEU A 291 -19.11 -9.20 8.24
CA LEU A 291 -19.53 -9.04 6.85
C LEU A 291 -19.93 -7.59 6.54
N LEU A 292 -20.81 -7.00 7.34
CA LEU A 292 -21.30 -5.64 7.11
C LEU A 292 -20.16 -4.61 7.21
N ALA A 293 -19.29 -4.74 8.20
CA ALA A 293 -18.16 -3.84 8.39
C ALA A 293 -17.16 -3.91 7.21
N LEU A 294 -16.90 -5.12 6.68
CA LEU A 294 -16.02 -5.29 5.52
C LEU A 294 -16.64 -4.77 4.23
N LEU A 295 -17.94 -5.01 4.00
CA LEU A 295 -18.67 -4.43 2.88
C LEU A 295 -18.67 -2.90 2.96
N ALA A 296 -18.93 -2.34 4.15
CA ALA A 296 -18.87 -0.90 4.38
C ALA A 296 -17.47 -0.34 4.11
N SER A 297 -16.42 -1.04 4.53
CA SER A 297 -15.03 -0.64 4.30
C SER A 297 -14.67 -0.67 2.81
N CYS A 298 -15.08 -1.71 2.07
CA CYS A 298 -14.90 -1.79 0.62
C CYS A 298 -15.59 -0.62 -0.11
N VAL A 299 -16.83 -0.30 0.27
CA VAL A 299 -17.58 0.82 -0.32
C VAL A 299 -16.95 2.16 0.02
N LEU A 300 -16.59 2.38 1.29
CA LEU A 300 -16.02 3.63 1.77
C LEU A 300 -14.67 3.91 1.12
N PHE A 301 -13.71 3.00 1.24
CA PHE A 301 -12.38 3.17 0.64
C PHE A 301 -12.45 3.14 -0.88
N GLY A 302 -13.30 2.29 -1.47
CA GLY A 302 -13.51 2.23 -2.90
C GLY A 302 -14.01 3.57 -3.45
N ALA A 303 -15.02 4.16 -2.81
CA ALA A 303 -15.57 5.46 -3.22
C ALA A 303 -14.54 6.59 -3.07
N ILE A 304 -13.80 6.65 -1.96
CA ILE A 304 -12.77 7.67 -1.74
C ILE A 304 -11.63 7.50 -2.75
N GLY A 305 -11.12 6.27 -2.92
CA GLY A 305 -10.01 5.94 -3.80
C GLY A 305 -10.34 6.18 -5.26
N LEU A 306 -11.52 5.76 -5.74
CA LEU A 306 -11.95 6.04 -7.12
C LEU A 306 -12.09 7.53 -7.37
N ARG A 307 -12.66 8.30 -6.43
CA ARG A 307 -12.75 9.76 -6.56
C ARG A 307 -11.37 10.42 -6.60
N GLY A 308 -10.45 9.99 -5.73
CA GLY A 308 -9.07 10.48 -5.69
C GLY A 308 -8.31 10.18 -6.99
N PHE A 309 -8.44 8.96 -7.50
CA PHE A 309 -7.81 8.52 -8.75
C PHE A 309 -8.33 9.30 -9.96
N LEU A 310 -9.65 9.50 -10.04
CA LEU A 310 -10.24 10.26 -11.14
C LEU A 310 -9.82 11.73 -11.12
N ARG A 311 -9.68 12.35 -9.95
CA ARG A 311 -9.17 13.73 -9.83
C ARG A 311 -7.72 13.80 -10.31
N ARG A 312 -6.85 12.96 -9.75
CA ARG A 312 -5.43 12.87 -10.10
C ARG A 312 -5.16 12.53 -11.57
N ALA A 313 -6.06 11.81 -12.22
CA ALA A 313 -5.92 11.44 -13.63
C ALA A 313 -6.38 12.55 -14.60
N LEU A 314 -7.08 13.58 -14.10
CA LEU A 314 -7.51 14.74 -14.87
C LEU A 314 -6.62 15.97 -14.65
N ASP A 315 -5.86 15.98 -13.54
CA ASP A 315 -4.84 16.98 -13.18
C ASP A 315 -3.51 16.72 -13.92
#